data_AF-A0A1Q3CTQ4-F1
#
_entry.id   AF-A0A1Q3CTQ4-F1
#
_cell.length_a   1.000
_cell.length_b   1.000
_cell.length_c   1.000
_cell.angle_alpha   90.00
_cell.angle_beta   90.00
_cell.angle_gamma   90.00
#
_symmetry.space_group_name_H-M   'P 1'
#
loop_
_entity.id
_entity.type
_entity.pdbx_description
1 polymer ?
#
loop_
_entity_poly.entity_id
_entity_poly.type
_entity_poly.pdbx_seq_one_letter_code
_entity_poly.pdbx_strand_id
1 'polypeptide(L)'
;WPSEYLTSITGSYGTYAGLLVITSLSFETNLTTHGPFGSLSGTSFSIPMEGSVVVGFHGTSGHYLDSLGIYITPVIHFYSALKGSVSFGPWGGPGGDPWSFKASNGINEIVVRHGGTINSISFRDANGHHSPIFGGLDPNDIGVEEKVHDIQHLVSISGTSGNYNGLLVIRSLLFTTNQASYGPFGVNTGTPFSIPMEGSHIVGFYGKAGWYLDSIGV
;
A
#
# COMPACT_ATOMS: atom_id res chain seq x y z
N TRP A 1 8.24 11.10 21.12
CA TRP A 1 8.43 10.61 19.74
C TRP A 1 9.92 10.57 19.40
N PRO A 2 10.48 9.51 18.79
CA PRO A 2 9.82 8.31 18.25
C PRO A 2 9.78 7.08 19.19
N SER A 3 10.26 7.18 20.43
CA SER A 3 10.31 6.07 21.39
C SER A 3 8.95 5.60 21.92
N GLU A 4 7.95 6.47 21.88
CA GLU A 4 6.57 6.20 22.27
C GLU A 4 5.65 6.57 21.11
N TYR A 5 4.75 5.67 20.74
CA TYR A 5 3.77 5.80 19.68
C TYR A 5 2.43 5.17 20.08
N LEU A 6 1.35 5.73 19.53
CA LEU A 6 -0.01 5.30 19.84
C LEU A 6 -0.32 3.97 19.16
N THR A 7 -0.80 2.99 19.93
CA THR A 7 -1.10 1.63 19.46
C THR A 7 -2.60 1.35 19.44
N SER A 8 -3.37 1.92 20.37
CA SER A 8 -4.82 1.72 20.44
C SER A 8 -5.53 2.84 21.23
N ILE A 9 -6.86 2.73 21.28
CA ILE A 9 -7.71 3.49 22.20
C ILE A 9 -8.65 2.54 22.94
N THR A 10 -8.94 2.89 24.19
CA THR A 10 -10.01 2.27 24.98
C THR A 10 -10.88 3.35 25.58
N GLY A 11 -12.07 3.01 26.03
CA GLY A 11 -12.97 4.03 26.54
C GLY A 11 -14.34 3.50 26.91
N SER A 12 -15.27 4.43 27.08
CA SER A 12 -16.69 4.12 27.24
C SER A 12 -17.55 5.13 26.50
N TYR A 13 -18.74 4.70 26.11
CA TYR A 13 -19.77 5.55 25.54
C TYR A 13 -21.09 5.31 26.28
N GLY A 14 -21.92 6.35 26.37
CA GLY A 14 -23.14 6.30 27.15
C GLY A 14 -23.97 7.56 27.00
N THR A 15 -25.11 7.59 27.68
CA THR A 15 -26.02 8.74 27.63
C THR A 15 -25.51 9.87 28.53
N TYR A 16 -25.27 11.04 27.94
CA TYR A 16 -24.97 12.28 28.64
C TYR A 16 -25.91 13.38 28.14
N ALA A 17 -26.62 14.04 29.06
CA ALA A 17 -27.62 15.07 28.73
C ALA A 17 -28.68 14.63 27.69
N GLY A 18 -29.05 13.35 27.67
CA GLY A 18 -30.01 12.78 26.72
C GLY A 18 -29.43 12.38 25.36
N LEU A 19 -28.13 12.56 25.13
CA LEU A 19 -27.43 12.20 23.89
C LEU A 19 -26.47 11.03 24.11
N LEU A 20 -26.33 10.14 23.13
CA LEU A 20 -25.36 9.04 23.18
C LEU A 20 -24.00 9.56 22.70
N VAL A 21 -23.00 9.55 23.59
CA VAL A 21 -21.69 10.16 23.35
C VAL A 21 -20.56 9.31 23.93
N ILE A 22 -19.32 9.58 23.52
CA ILE A 22 -18.13 9.08 24.20
C ILE A 22 -18.04 9.74 25.57
N THR A 23 -18.03 8.93 26.63
CA THR A 23 -18.02 9.37 28.04
C THR A 23 -16.63 9.26 28.66
N SER A 24 -15.78 8.36 28.18
CA SER A 24 -14.36 8.31 28.55
C SER A 24 -13.44 7.82 27.45
N LEU A 25 -12.17 8.24 27.49
CA LEU A 25 -11.11 7.77 26.60
C LEU A 25 -9.80 7.54 27.34
N SER A 26 -9.11 6.47 26.97
CA SER A 26 -7.70 6.20 27.27
C SER A 26 -6.95 5.97 25.96
N PHE A 27 -5.73 6.47 25.90
CA PHE A 27 -4.83 6.30 24.77
C PHE A 27 -3.75 5.30 25.14
N GLU A 28 -3.68 4.19 24.42
CA GLU A 28 -2.70 3.14 24.68
C GLU A 28 -1.49 3.34 23.76
N THR A 29 -0.30 3.35 24.34
CA THR A 29 0.96 3.41 23.61
C THR A 29 1.74 2.13 23.80
N ASN A 30 2.85 1.98 23.06
CA ASN A 30 3.79 0.89 23.27
C ASN A 30 4.52 0.94 24.63
N LEU A 31 4.35 2.01 25.43
CA LEU A 31 5.02 2.18 26.73
C LEU A 31 4.06 2.22 27.91
N THR A 32 2.89 2.85 27.76
CA THR A 32 1.95 3.07 28.86
C THR A 32 0.55 3.38 28.33
N THR A 33 -0.40 3.56 29.25
CA THR A 33 -1.75 4.04 28.94
C THR A 33 -1.95 5.42 29.55
N HIS A 34 -2.41 6.38 28.74
CA HIS A 34 -2.74 7.74 29.17
C HIS A 34 -4.26 7.87 29.31
N GLY A 35 -4.74 8.09 30.54
CA GLY A 35 -6.17 8.17 30.86
C GLY A 35 -6.52 7.31 32.09
N PRO A 36 -7.82 7.02 32.31
CA PRO A 36 -8.95 7.48 31.52
C PRO A 36 -9.25 8.97 31.73
N PHE A 37 -9.57 9.65 30.64
CA PHE A 37 -10.13 11.00 30.65
C PHE A 37 -11.65 10.92 30.54
N GLY A 38 -12.37 11.73 31.31
CA GLY A 38 -13.84 11.71 31.36
C GLY A 38 -14.40 10.82 32.46
N SER A 39 -15.61 10.31 32.28
CA SER A 39 -16.33 9.48 33.25
C SER A 39 -16.55 8.07 32.69
N LEU A 40 -16.00 7.07 33.38
CA LEU A 40 -16.19 5.65 33.08
C LEU A 40 -17.65 5.23 33.31
N SER A 41 -18.53 5.57 32.36
CA SER A 41 -19.97 5.41 32.47
C SER A 41 -20.56 4.94 31.15
N GLY A 42 -21.55 4.06 31.23
CA GLY A 42 -22.12 3.41 30.05
C GLY A 42 -21.37 2.14 29.66
N THR A 43 -21.20 1.92 28.35
CA THR A 43 -20.62 0.70 27.78
C THR A 43 -19.16 0.93 27.41
N SER A 44 -18.27 0.12 27.98
CA SER A 44 -16.86 0.17 27.64
C SER A 44 -16.57 -0.44 26.27
N PHE A 45 -15.53 0.07 25.62
CA PHE A 45 -14.96 -0.49 24.39
C PHE A 45 -13.44 -0.59 24.51
N SER A 46 -12.89 -1.59 23.83
CA SER A 46 -11.46 -1.73 23.63
C SER A 46 -11.18 -2.35 22.27
N ILE A 47 -10.04 -1.98 21.68
CA ILE A 47 -9.61 -2.51 20.39
C ILE A 47 -8.31 -3.28 20.64
N PRO A 48 -8.33 -4.62 20.73
CA PRO A 48 -7.13 -5.41 20.96
C PRO A 48 -6.29 -5.44 19.68
N MET A 49 -5.14 -4.77 19.68
CA MET A 49 -4.27 -4.69 18.52
C MET A 49 -2.81 -4.86 18.90
N GLU A 50 -2.22 -5.97 18.46
CA GLU A 50 -0.77 -6.17 18.45
C GLU A 50 -0.17 -5.70 17.12
N GLY A 51 1.02 -5.11 17.16
CA GLY A 51 1.81 -4.82 15.97
C GLY A 51 1.27 -3.71 15.06
N SER A 52 0.43 -2.80 15.57
CA SER A 52 -0.14 -1.67 14.81
C SER A 52 0.17 -0.32 15.46
N VAL A 53 0.12 0.74 14.65
CA VAL A 53 0.29 2.14 15.05
C VAL A 53 -0.92 2.92 14.58
N VAL A 54 -1.50 3.71 15.47
CA VAL A 54 -2.57 4.65 15.13
C VAL A 54 -1.96 5.83 14.38
N VAL A 55 -2.44 6.06 13.16
CA VAL A 55 -1.96 7.12 12.24
C VAL A 55 -3.00 8.20 11.98
N GLY A 56 -4.23 8.00 12.47
CA GLY A 56 -5.29 8.98 12.33
C GLY A 56 -6.54 8.60 13.11
N PHE A 57 -7.50 9.51 13.11
CA PHE A 57 -8.79 9.35 13.76
C PHE A 57 -9.89 9.77 12.80
N HIS A 58 -11.07 9.19 12.97
CA HIS A 58 -12.31 9.63 12.32
C HIS A 58 -13.46 9.57 13.33
N GLY A 59 -14.57 10.24 13.05
CA GLY A 59 -15.69 10.26 13.99
C GLY A 59 -16.67 11.38 13.71
N THR A 60 -17.58 11.60 14.64
CA THR A 60 -18.59 12.65 14.58
C THR A 60 -18.60 13.42 15.89
N SER A 61 -18.77 14.74 15.78
CA SER A 61 -18.92 15.63 16.93
C SER A 61 -20.00 16.67 16.68
N GLY A 62 -20.63 17.08 17.78
CA GLY A 62 -21.54 18.21 17.85
C GLY A 62 -21.23 19.03 19.11
N HIS A 63 -22.18 19.06 20.04
CA HIS A 63 -21.93 19.63 21.38
C HIS A 63 -20.95 18.78 22.21
N TYR A 64 -20.86 17.49 21.91
CA TYR A 64 -19.98 16.50 22.54
C TYR A 64 -19.31 15.65 21.46
N LEU A 65 -18.47 14.69 21.88
CA LEU A 65 -17.89 13.70 20.97
C LEU A 65 -18.86 12.52 20.83
N ASP A 66 -19.61 12.46 19.73
CA ASP A 66 -20.65 11.45 19.52
C ASP A 66 -20.04 10.08 19.14
N SER A 67 -19.00 10.07 18.30
CA SER A 67 -18.30 8.84 17.90
C SER A 67 -16.82 9.08 17.60
N LEU A 68 -16.00 8.05 17.79
CA LEU A 68 -14.57 8.06 17.49
C LEU A 68 -14.12 6.68 16.99
N GLY A 69 -13.34 6.68 15.92
CA GLY A 69 -12.62 5.53 15.37
C GLY A 69 -11.18 5.93 15.03
N ILE A 70 -10.36 4.92 14.72
CA ILE A 70 -8.92 5.06 14.47
C ILE A 70 -8.54 4.50 13.10
N TYR A 71 -7.61 5.17 12.42
CA TYR A 71 -6.86 4.62 11.31
C TYR A 71 -5.56 4.02 11.82
N ILE A 72 -5.23 2.81 11.38
CA ILE A 72 -4.03 2.08 11.80
C ILE A 72 -3.14 1.72 10.62
N THR A 73 -1.86 1.53 10.90
CA THR A 73 -0.90 0.89 10.00
C THR A 73 -0.09 -0.16 10.77
N PRO A 74 0.36 -1.26 10.14
CA PRO A 74 1.33 -2.16 10.75
C PRO A 74 2.60 -1.43 11.22
N VAL A 75 3.17 -1.81 12.37
CA VAL A 75 4.35 -1.16 12.95
C VAL A 75 5.56 -1.19 12.00
N ILE A 76 5.68 -2.24 11.20
CA ILE A 76 6.73 -2.38 10.18
C ILE A 76 6.61 -1.29 9.11
N HIS A 77 5.39 -0.94 8.71
CA HIS A 77 5.14 0.13 7.76
C HIS A 77 5.40 1.48 8.41
N PHE A 78 5.04 1.65 9.68
CA PHE A 78 5.34 2.87 10.44
C PHE A 78 6.84 3.14 10.57
N TYR A 79 7.66 2.14 10.94
CA TYR A 79 9.12 2.30 10.96
C TYR A 79 9.72 2.56 9.58
N SER A 80 9.15 1.96 8.53
CA SER A 80 9.58 2.24 7.15
C SER A 80 9.20 3.66 6.69
N ALA A 81 8.04 4.18 7.11
CA ALA A 81 7.63 5.56 6.90
C ALA A 81 8.56 6.54 7.64
N LEU A 82 8.95 6.24 8.87
CA LEU A 82 9.98 7.01 9.59
C LEU A 82 11.35 7.00 8.87
N LYS A 83 11.64 5.92 8.12
CA LYS A 83 12.83 5.81 7.27
C LYS A 83 12.63 6.39 5.85
N GLY A 84 11.48 7.00 5.57
CA GLY A 84 11.20 7.76 4.36
C GLY A 84 10.54 7.02 3.20
N SER A 85 10.18 5.73 3.35
CA SER A 85 9.37 5.00 2.36
C SER A 85 8.80 3.70 2.94
N VAL A 86 7.52 3.43 2.68
CA VAL A 86 6.86 2.16 2.99
C VAL A 86 6.89 1.25 1.77
N SER A 87 7.08 -0.06 2.00
CA SER A 87 7.07 -1.05 0.92
C SER A 87 5.88 -2.00 1.03
N PHE A 88 5.24 -2.30 -0.09
CA PHE A 88 4.15 -3.27 -0.19
C PHE A 88 4.45 -4.36 -1.21
N GLY A 89 4.08 -5.60 -0.87
CA GLY A 89 4.41 -6.78 -1.67
C GLY A 89 5.78 -7.39 -1.29
N PRO A 90 6.52 -8.00 -2.23
CA PRO A 90 6.15 -8.15 -3.64
C PRO A 90 5.08 -9.22 -3.78
N TRP A 91 4.13 -9.00 -4.69
CA TRP A 91 3.18 -10.03 -5.12
C TRP A 91 3.80 -10.79 -6.30
N GLY A 92 3.46 -12.07 -6.47
CA GLY A 92 3.96 -12.88 -7.58
C GLY A 92 4.62 -14.18 -7.14
N GLY A 93 5.49 -14.72 -7.97
CA GLY A 93 6.19 -15.97 -7.73
C GLY A 93 7.62 -15.81 -7.20
N PRO A 94 8.23 -16.92 -6.75
CA PRO A 94 9.55 -16.92 -6.12
C PRO A 94 10.72 -16.89 -7.12
N GLY A 95 10.46 -16.97 -8.43
CA GLY A 95 11.48 -17.02 -9.48
C GLY A 95 12.20 -15.69 -9.71
N GLY A 96 13.04 -15.65 -10.74
CA GLY A 96 13.78 -14.46 -11.17
C GLY A 96 14.88 -13.97 -10.23
N ASP A 97 15.59 -12.95 -10.68
CA ASP A 97 16.61 -12.22 -9.93
C ASP A 97 16.02 -10.94 -9.32
N PRO A 98 16.45 -10.54 -8.11
CA PRO A 98 15.92 -9.37 -7.43
C PRO A 98 16.30 -8.07 -8.16
N TRP A 99 15.36 -7.12 -8.20
CA TRP A 99 15.58 -5.79 -8.75
C TRP A 99 14.85 -4.72 -7.93
N SER A 100 15.33 -3.47 -8.05
CA SER A 100 14.65 -2.31 -7.50
C SER A 100 14.95 -1.05 -8.31
N PHE A 101 13.99 -0.12 -8.27
CA PHE A 101 14.10 1.20 -8.87
C PHE A 101 13.42 2.22 -7.95
N LYS A 102 14.11 3.32 -7.66
CA LYS A 102 13.55 4.45 -6.90
C LYS A 102 13.72 5.72 -7.71
N ALA A 103 12.62 6.39 -8.04
CA ALA A 103 12.64 7.62 -8.81
C ALA A 103 13.19 8.77 -7.97
N SER A 104 14.00 9.63 -8.59
CA SER A 104 14.56 10.80 -7.90
C SER A 104 13.54 11.94 -7.76
N ASN A 105 12.62 12.09 -8.72
CA ASN A 105 11.62 13.15 -8.74
C ASN A 105 10.27 12.66 -9.30
N GLY A 106 9.82 11.49 -8.82
CA GLY A 106 8.59 10.86 -9.29
C GLY A 106 8.77 10.06 -10.58
N ILE A 107 7.89 9.08 -10.77
CA ILE A 107 7.88 8.21 -11.95
C ILE A 107 7.08 8.92 -13.03
N ASN A 108 7.72 9.17 -14.17
CA ASN A 108 7.11 9.90 -15.30
C ASN A 108 6.65 8.95 -16.41
N GLU A 109 7.33 7.82 -16.57
CA GLU A 109 7.07 6.87 -17.63
C GLU A 109 7.20 5.43 -17.10
N ILE A 110 6.28 4.58 -17.55
CA ILE A 110 6.32 3.13 -17.34
C ILE A 110 6.19 2.48 -18.72
N VAL A 111 7.15 1.64 -19.07
CA VAL A 111 7.09 0.82 -20.28
C VAL A 111 6.84 -0.62 -19.87
N VAL A 112 5.78 -1.22 -20.40
CA VAL A 112 5.38 -2.59 -20.10
C VAL A 112 5.42 -3.38 -21.39
N ARG A 113 6.14 -4.51 -21.40
CA ARG A 113 5.97 -5.53 -22.42
C ARG A 113 5.09 -6.64 -21.88
N HIS A 114 4.03 -6.95 -22.60
CA HIS A 114 3.04 -7.92 -22.15
C HIS A 114 2.46 -8.75 -23.30
N GLY A 115 1.87 -9.88 -22.96
CA GLY A 115 1.18 -10.77 -23.88
C GLY A 115 0.34 -11.74 -23.08
N GLY A 116 0.70 -13.02 -23.10
CA GLY A 116 0.10 -13.98 -22.16
C GLY A 116 0.36 -13.62 -20.69
N THR A 117 1.43 -12.89 -20.41
CA THR A 117 1.90 -12.49 -19.07
C THR A 117 2.47 -11.08 -19.11
N ILE A 118 2.97 -10.53 -17.99
CA ILE A 118 3.87 -9.37 -18.03
C ILE A 118 5.29 -9.87 -18.31
N ASN A 119 5.77 -9.63 -19.53
CA ASN A 119 7.09 -10.08 -19.98
C ASN A 119 8.18 -9.22 -19.34
N SER A 120 8.06 -7.89 -19.41
CA SER A 120 9.03 -6.99 -18.80
C SER A 120 8.44 -5.66 -18.39
N ILE A 121 9.15 -4.95 -17.51
CA ILE A 121 8.82 -3.59 -17.10
C ILE A 121 10.08 -2.72 -17.01
N SER A 122 9.99 -1.44 -17.37
CA SER A 122 11.02 -0.44 -17.10
C SER A 122 10.39 0.91 -16.79
N PHE A 123 11.19 1.80 -16.20
CA PHE A 123 10.74 3.06 -15.67
C PHE A 123 11.64 4.21 -16.14
N ARG A 124 11.04 5.40 -16.22
CA ARG A 124 11.77 6.66 -16.33
C ARG A 124 11.28 7.62 -15.25
N ASP A 125 12.20 8.26 -14.56
CA ASP A 125 11.84 9.32 -13.63
C ASP A 125 11.66 10.68 -14.35
N ALA A 126 11.08 11.66 -13.65
CA ALA A 126 10.85 12.99 -14.22
C ALA A 126 12.12 13.77 -14.57
N ASN A 127 13.28 13.35 -14.06
CA ASN A 127 14.58 13.91 -14.42
C ASN A 127 15.18 13.24 -15.68
N GLY A 128 14.48 12.25 -16.23
CA GLY A 128 14.87 11.53 -17.43
C GLY A 128 15.79 10.34 -17.18
N HIS A 129 16.03 9.94 -15.91
CA HIS A 129 16.81 8.75 -15.61
C HIS A 129 16.00 7.48 -15.90
N HIS A 130 16.61 6.56 -16.66
CA HIS A 130 16.01 5.29 -17.04
C HIS A 130 16.49 4.16 -16.14
N SER A 131 15.56 3.31 -15.70
CA SER A 131 15.90 2.01 -15.12
C SER A 131 16.41 1.04 -16.19
N PRO A 132 17.06 -0.07 -15.80
CA PRO A 132 17.15 -1.26 -16.64
C PRO A 132 15.75 -1.80 -17.00
N ILE A 133 15.70 -2.70 -17.98
CA ILE A 133 14.50 -3.50 -18.26
C ILE A 133 14.53 -4.71 -17.33
N PHE A 134 13.45 -4.90 -16.57
CA PHE A 134 13.28 -6.02 -15.66
C PHE A 134 12.34 -7.06 -16.30
N GLY A 135 12.87 -8.21 -16.67
CA GLY A 135 12.16 -9.27 -17.38
C GLY A 135 12.46 -9.30 -18.88
N GLY A 136 11.75 -10.12 -19.64
CA GLY A 136 11.84 -10.18 -21.10
C GLY A 136 13.07 -10.92 -21.62
N LEU A 137 13.60 -11.86 -20.82
CA LEU A 137 14.76 -12.68 -21.21
C LEU A 137 14.38 -13.91 -22.04
N ASP A 138 13.09 -14.21 -22.23
CA ASP A 138 12.65 -15.27 -23.14
C ASP A 138 12.69 -14.76 -24.61
N PRO A 139 13.60 -15.26 -25.45
CA PRO A 139 13.72 -14.79 -26.83
C PRO A 139 12.53 -15.20 -27.72
N ASN A 140 11.70 -16.16 -27.27
CA ASN A 140 10.56 -16.66 -28.03
C ASN A 140 9.23 -16.00 -27.65
N ASP A 141 9.20 -15.21 -26.57
CA ASP A 141 8.02 -14.49 -26.08
C ASP A 141 8.40 -13.04 -25.76
N ILE A 142 8.44 -12.21 -26.81
CA ILE A 142 8.86 -10.81 -26.73
C ILE A 142 7.76 -9.86 -26.22
N GLY A 143 6.50 -10.31 -26.24
CA GLY A 143 5.32 -9.50 -25.94
C GLY A 143 5.10 -8.30 -26.89
N VAL A 144 4.07 -7.52 -26.59
CA VAL A 144 3.78 -6.20 -27.17
C VAL A 144 4.19 -5.13 -26.17
N GLU A 145 4.86 -4.09 -26.64
CA GLU A 145 5.29 -2.97 -25.82
C GLU A 145 4.19 -1.89 -25.78
N GLU A 146 3.80 -1.51 -24.58
CA GLU A 146 2.92 -0.38 -24.32
C GLU A 146 3.56 0.56 -23.30
N LYS A 147 3.29 1.86 -23.48
CA LYS A 147 3.93 2.91 -22.71
C LYS A 147 2.89 3.81 -22.07
N VAL A 148 3.05 3.99 -20.76
CA VAL A 148 2.36 5.00 -19.97
C VAL A 148 3.31 6.16 -19.78
N HIS A 149 2.93 7.35 -20.23
CA HIS A 149 3.75 8.56 -20.14
C HIS A 149 2.98 9.71 -19.49
N ASP A 150 3.68 10.83 -19.26
CA ASP A 150 3.15 12.01 -18.60
C ASP A 150 2.55 11.74 -17.20
N ILE A 151 3.10 10.73 -16.52
CA ILE A 151 2.70 10.40 -15.15
C ILE A 151 3.20 11.52 -14.24
N GLN A 152 2.27 12.13 -13.50
CA GLN A 152 2.59 13.14 -12.48
C GLN A 152 2.56 12.53 -11.08
N HIS A 153 1.50 11.77 -10.77
CA HIS A 153 1.31 11.15 -9.47
C HIS A 153 0.77 9.73 -9.62
N LEU A 154 1.66 8.75 -9.45
CA LEU A 154 1.28 7.35 -9.40
C LEU A 154 0.81 6.99 -7.98
N VAL A 155 -0.42 6.52 -7.87
CA VAL A 155 -1.12 6.37 -6.58
C VAL A 155 -1.21 4.91 -6.17
N SER A 156 -1.52 4.02 -7.11
CA SER A 156 -1.63 2.59 -6.81
C SER A 156 -1.29 1.68 -7.98
N ILE A 157 -1.04 0.41 -7.66
CA ILE A 157 -1.04 -0.70 -8.61
C ILE A 157 -2.03 -1.76 -8.16
N SER A 158 -2.60 -2.46 -9.13
CA SER A 158 -3.30 -3.72 -8.95
C SER A 158 -3.00 -4.66 -10.10
N GLY A 159 -3.39 -5.92 -9.97
CA GLY A 159 -3.13 -6.91 -11.01
C GLY A 159 -3.46 -8.32 -10.56
N THR A 160 -2.93 -9.28 -11.30
CA THR A 160 -3.02 -10.70 -10.95
C THR A 160 -1.68 -11.40 -11.10
N SER A 161 -1.42 -12.41 -10.27
CA SER A 161 -0.33 -13.35 -10.44
C SER A 161 -0.87 -14.76 -10.65
N GLY A 162 -0.14 -15.60 -11.38
CA GLY A 162 -0.64 -16.93 -11.75
C GLY A 162 0.35 -17.74 -12.55
N ASN A 163 -0.01 -19.00 -12.80
CA ASN A 163 0.83 -19.91 -13.56
C ASN A 163 0.85 -19.56 -15.05
N TYR A 164 2.04 -19.58 -15.65
CA TYR A 164 2.28 -19.51 -17.09
C TYR A 164 3.37 -20.50 -17.45
N ASN A 165 3.05 -21.53 -18.24
CA ASN A 165 4.00 -22.57 -18.65
C ASN A 165 4.79 -23.18 -17.47
N GLY A 166 4.15 -23.36 -16.31
CA GLY A 166 4.78 -23.90 -15.11
C GLY A 166 5.44 -22.86 -14.19
N LEU A 167 5.55 -21.60 -14.60
CA LEU A 167 6.14 -20.52 -13.82
C LEU A 167 5.04 -19.68 -13.14
N LEU A 168 5.20 -19.35 -11.86
CA LEU A 168 4.33 -18.41 -11.17
C LEU A 168 4.86 -16.99 -11.40
N VAL A 169 4.09 -16.16 -12.10
CA VAL A 169 4.53 -14.83 -12.58
C VAL A 169 3.41 -13.80 -12.49
N ILE A 170 3.72 -12.53 -12.69
CA ILE A 170 2.72 -11.46 -12.84
C ILE A 170 2.02 -11.62 -14.20
N ARG A 171 0.71 -11.80 -14.14
CA ARG A 171 -0.17 -12.07 -15.28
C ARG A 171 -0.80 -10.81 -15.83
N SER A 172 -1.16 -9.88 -14.94
CA SER A 172 -1.69 -8.57 -15.33
C SER A 172 -1.26 -7.45 -14.39
N LEU A 173 -1.22 -6.22 -14.93
CA LEU A 173 -0.96 -5.00 -14.18
C LEU A 173 -1.88 -3.87 -14.61
N LEU A 174 -2.40 -3.14 -13.63
CA LEU A 174 -3.12 -1.88 -13.78
C LEU A 174 -2.40 -0.83 -12.93
N PHE A 175 -2.05 0.29 -13.54
CA PHE A 175 -1.46 1.43 -12.85
C PHE A 175 -2.52 2.51 -12.69
N THR A 176 -2.68 3.04 -11.48
CA THR A 176 -3.64 4.12 -11.21
C THR A 176 -2.90 5.35 -10.75
N THR A 177 -3.22 6.47 -11.41
CA THR A 177 -2.76 7.80 -11.06
C THR A 177 -3.89 8.59 -10.43
N ASN A 178 -3.62 9.82 -10.00
CA ASN A 178 -4.66 10.74 -9.55
C ASN A 178 -5.62 11.20 -10.67
N GLN A 179 -5.29 10.95 -11.95
CA GLN A 179 -6.07 11.42 -13.12
C GLN A 179 -6.73 10.28 -13.90
N ALA A 180 -6.06 9.14 -14.02
CA ALA A 180 -6.49 8.03 -14.85
C ALA A 180 -5.89 6.69 -14.41
N SER A 181 -6.48 5.60 -14.89
CA SER A 181 -5.92 4.24 -14.79
C SER A 181 -5.45 3.76 -16.17
N TYR A 182 -4.35 3.01 -16.17
CA TYR A 182 -3.67 2.53 -17.37
C TYR A 182 -3.50 1.00 -17.31
N GLY A 183 -3.97 0.32 -18.36
CA GLY A 183 -4.09 -1.13 -18.43
C GLY A 183 -5.57 -1.60 -18.39
N PRO A 184 -5.85 -2.84 -17.97
CA PRO A 184 -4.87 -3.83 -17.54
C PRO A 184 -3.98 -4.28 -18.70
N PHE A 185 -2.67 -4.30 -18.47
CA PHE A 185 -1.70 -4.96 -19.34
C PHE A 185 -1.69 -6.47 -19.03
N GLY A 186 -1.44 -7.30 -20.03
CA GLY A 186 -1.42 -8.76 -19.90
C GLY A 186 -2.83 -9.38 -19.81
N VAL A 187 -2.94 -10.50 -19.08
CA VAL A 187 -4.19 -11.28 -18.95
C VAL A 187 -4.62 -11.35 -17.50
N ASN A 188 -5.83 -10.87 -17.22
CA ASN A 188 -6.42 -10.82 -15.88
C ASN A 188 -6.89 -12.21 -15.40
N THR A 189 -5.92 -13.08 -15.10
CA THR A 189 -6.12 -14.46 -14.62
C THR A 189 -5.23 -14.76 -13.43
N GLY A 190 -5.67 -15.64 -12.53
CA GLY A 190 -4.95 -16.04 -11.33
C GLY A 190 -5.40 -15.30 -10.06
N THR A 191 -4.49 -15.13 -9.10
CA THR A 191 -4.75 -14.51 -7.81
C THR A 191 -4.61 -12.99 -7.91
N PRO A 192 -5.65 -12.21 -7.58
CA PRO A 192 -5.60 -10.76 -7.62
C PRO A 192 -4.76 -10.17 -6.48
N PHE A 193 -4.18 -9.01 -6.74
CA PHE A 193 -3.51 -8.18 -5.73
C PHE A 193 -3.78 -6.69 -5.97
N SER A 194 -3.69 -5.91 -4.90
CA SER A 194 -3.76 -4.45 -4.92
C SER A 194 -3.11 -3.88 -3.66
N ILE A 195 -2.69 -2.61 -3.72
CA ILE A 195 -2.24 -1.89 -2.51
C ILE A 195 -3.45 -1.57 -1.62
N PRO A 196 -3.38 -1.79 -0.29
CA PRO A 196 -4.52 -1.60 0.62
C PRO A 196 -4.68 -0.16 1.13
N MET A 197 -4.14 0.86 0.44
CA MET A 197 -4.14 2.25 0.91
C MET A 197 -4.57 3.25 -0.17
N GLU A 198 -5.39 4.22 0.22
CA GLU A 198 -5.71 5.42 -0.57
C GLU A 198 -4.74 6.56 -0.19
N GLY A 199 -4.41 7.44 -1.16
CA GLY A 199 -3.59 8.63 -0.93
C GLY A 199 -2.07 8.42 -0.87
N SER A 200 -1.56 7.25 -1.28
CA SER A 200 -0.12 7.00 -1.39
C SER A 200 0.50 7.67 -2.62
N HIS A 201 1.77 8.06 -2.51
CA HIS A 201 2.60 8.46 -3.64
C HIS A 201 3.68 7.40 -3.87
N ILE A 202 3.57 6.66 -4.97
CA ILE A 202 4.54 5.61 -5.30
C ILE A 202 5.84 6.28 -5.79
N VAL A 203 6.93 6.03 -5.06
CA VAL A 203 8.26 6.59 -5.34
C VAL A 203 9.22 5.60 -5.98
N GLY A 204 8.83 4.34 -6.09
CA GLY A 204 9.68 3.28 -6.59
C GLY A 204 8.94 1.96 -6.73
N PHE A 205 9.67 0.99 -7.25
CA PHE A 205 9.22 -0.37 -7.43
C PHE A 205 10.37 -1.32 -7.09
N TYR A 206 10.02 -2.53 -6.68
CA TYR A 206 10.98 -3.62 -6.49
C TYR A 206 10.33 -4.95 -6.82
N GLY A 207 11.12 -6.00 -6.97
CA GLY A 207 10.56 -7.30 -7.28
C GLY A 207 11.61 -8.30 -7.71
N LYS A 208 11.16 -9.27 -8.50
CA LYS A 208 12.03 -10.26 -9.14
C LYS A 208 11.66 -10.44 -10.60
N ALA A 209 12.64 -10.64 -11.45
CA ALA A 209 12.41 -10.84 -12.88
C ALA A 209 13.46 -11.75 -13.51
N GLY A 210 13.07 -12.47 -14.55
CA GLY A 210 13.92 -13.32 -15.37
C GLY A 210 13.40 -13.34 -16.80
N TRP A 211 12.90 -14.50 -17.25
CA TRP A 211 12.20 -14.59 -18.54
C TRP A 211 10.97 -13.67 -18.60
N TYR A 212 10.25 -13.57 -17.49
CA TYR A 212 9.08 -12.72 -17.31
C TYR A 212 9.24 -11.86 -16.04
N LEU A 213 8.23 -11.06 -15.72
CA LEU A 213 8.13 -10.41 -14.42
C LEU A 213 7.59 -11.40 -13.38
N ASP A 214 8.47 -11.99 -12.57
CA ASP A 214 8.10 -12.98 -11.56
C ASP A 214 7.29 -12.37 -10.41
N SER A 215 7.75 -11.22 -9.89
CA SER A 215 7.09 -10.52 -8.80
C SER A 215 7.32 -9.02 -8.82
N ILE A 216 6.39 -8.26 -8.24
CA ILE A 216 6.43 -6.80 -8.15
C ILE A 216 5.85 -6.30 -6.83
N GLY A 217 6.49 -5.29 -6.26
CA GLY A 217 6.07 -4.50 -5.11
C GLY A 217 6.39 -3.02 -5.34
N VAL A 218 5.87 -2.18 -4.46
CA VAL A 218 6.04 -0.71 -4.48
C VAL A 218 6.77 -0.22 -3.24
#